data_AF-A0A2E1U4B5-F1
#
_entry.id   AF-A0A2E1U4B5-F1
#
_cell.length_a   1.000
_cell.length_b   1.000
_cell.length_c   1.000
_cell.angle_alpha   90.00
_cell.angle_beta   90.00
_cell.angle_gamma   90.00
#
_symmetry.space_group_name_H-M   'P 1'
#
loop_
_entity.id
_entity.type
_entity.pdbx_description
1 polymer ?
#
loop_
_entity_poly.entity_id
_entity_poly.type
_entity_poly.pdbx_seq_one_letter_code
_entity_poly.pdbx_strand_id
1 'polypeptide(L)'
;MDYDDDELEKLSLFAYHLRPLLHEEKDLVHIDLSDLEMTHYRLNKQGVRHLQLEEGMNEEYRLKGITDLGTGRFKDEEIEFLSDIIARLNEIFAEDFTDDDLFNYTNTIVDKVRENDVVMKQLENNSPDQALMGDLPNAVEHAVIETMEIHENFAKQLLEDEDKSSLFGNILLRMLLKQIEA
;
A
#
# COMPACT_ATOMS: atom_id res chain seq x y z
N MET A 1 49.38 -4.69 -16.65
CA MET A 1 48.50 -5.86 -16.71
C MET A 1 49.43 -7.03 -16.89
N ASP A 2 49.60 -7.82 -15.83
CA ASP A 2 50.43 -9.01 -15.87
C ASP A 2 49.60 -10.09 -16.56
N TYR A 3 50.03 -10.53 -17.75
CA TYR A 3 49.28 -11.46 -18.59
C TYR A 3 49.69 -12.92 -18.35
N ASP A 4 50.63 -13.17 -17.42
CA ASP A 4 51.22 -14.46 -17.07
C ASP A 4 50.69 -14.98 -15.70
N ASP A 5 49.44 -14.64 -15.37
CA ASP A 5 48.80 -15.08 -14.13
C ASP A 5 48.01 -16.39 -14.35
N ASP A 6 48.60 -17.49 -13.87
CA ASP A 6 48.03 -18.84 -13.89
C ASP A 6 46.64 -18.92 -13.25
N GLU A 7 46.30 -18.06 -12.29
CA GLU A 7 44.97 -18.06 -11.67
C GLU A 7 43.91 -17.45 -12.59
N LEU A 8 44.26 -16.39 -13.34
CA LEU A 8 43.36 -15.79 -14.33
C LEU A 8 43.10 -16.74 -15.50
N GLU A 9 44.10 -17.50 -15.93
CA GLU A 9 43.92 -18.50 -16.98
C GLU A 9 42.95 -19.61 -16.53
N LYS A 10 43.10 -20.12 -15.31
CA LYS A 10 42.18 -21.12 -14.72
C LYS A 10 40.75 -20.58 -14.59
N LEU A 11 40.59 -19.34 -14.13
CA LEU A 11 39.28 -18.70 -14.03
C LEU A 11 38.61 -18.54 -15.40
N SER A 12 39.38 -18.16 -16.42
CA SER A 12 38.88 -17.98 -17.79
C SER A 12 38.37 -19.30 -18.38
N LEU A 13 39.10 -20.40 -18.15
CA LEU A 13 38.71 -21.74 -18.60
C LEU A 13 37.45 -22.23 -17.88
N PHE A 14 37.37 -22.00 -16.56
CA PHE A 14 36.20 -22.33 -15.76
C PHE A 14 34.96 -21.56 -16.23
N ALA A 15 35.06 -20.24 -16.41
CA ALA A 15 33.95 -19.41 -16.89
C ALA A 15 33.51 -19.81 -18.31
N TYR A 16 34.44 -20.20 -19.18
CA TYR A 16 34.12 -20.69 -20.52
C TYR A 16 33.30 -21.99 -20.50
N HIS A 17 33.61 -22.92 -19.58
CA HIS A 17 32.84 -24.16 -19.41
C HIS A 17 31.54 -23.97 -18.61
N LEU A 18 31.46 -22.93 -17.78
CA LEU A 18 30.24 -22.57 -17.06
C LEU A 18 29.19 -21.93 -17.97
N ARG A 19 29.62 -21.18 -18.99
CA ARG A 19 28.73 -20.48 -19.94
C ARG A 19 27.65 -21.37 -20.58
N PRO A 20 27.95 -22.57 -21.12
CA PRO A 20 26.92 -23.47 -21.65
C PRO A 20 26.13 -24.22 -20.57
N LEU A 21 26.44 -24.09 -19.28
CA LEU A 21 25.65 -24.68 -18.20
C LEU A 21 24.64 -23.67 -17.61
N LEU A 22 24.91 -22.38 -17.78
CA LEU A 22 23.99 -21.27 -17.49
C LEU A 22 22.93 -21.17 -18.59
N HIS A 23 22.08 -22.19 -18.71
CA HIS A 23 20.83 -22.07 -19.45
C HIS A 23 19.82 -21.39 -18.53
N GLU A 24 19.44 -20.15 -18.83
CA GLU A 24 18.16 -19.63 -18.38
C GLU A 24 17.08 -20.39 -19.16
N GLU A 25 16.45 -21.40 -18.55
CA GLU A 25 15.11 -21.83 -18.98
C GLU A 25 14.17 -20.65 -18.71
N LYS A 26 14.19 -19.67 -19.61
CA LYS A 26 13.00 -18.85 -19.81
C LYS A 26 12.02 -19.76 -20.50
N ASP A 27 11.24 -20.46 -19.70
CA ASP A 27 9.89 -20.82 -20.07
C ASP A 27 9.15 -19.51 -20.36
N LEU A 28 9.36 -18.98 -21.56
CA LEU A 28 8.37 -18.13 -22.21
C LEU A 28 7.22 -19.07 -22.51
N VAL A 29 6.44 -19.40 -21.48
CA VAL A 29 5.06 -19.80 -21.66
C VAL A 29 4.48 -18.70 -22.53
N HIS A 30 4.20 -19.02 -23.78
CA HIS A 30 3.44 -18.14 -24.65
C HIS A 30 2.03 -18.15 -24.07
N ILE A 31 1.80 -17.28 -23.10
CA ILE A 31 0.47 -17.02 -22.58
C ILE A 31 -0.26 -16.36 -23.74
N ASP A 32 -1.25 -17.06 -24.28
CA ASP A 32 -2.18 -16.48 -25.24
C ASP A 32 -3.12 -15.54 -24.46
N LEU A 33 -2.80 -14.25 -24.50
CA LEU A 33 -3.58 -13.19 -23.87
C LEU A 33 -4.73 -12.69 -24.78
N SER A 34 -5.01 -13.39 -25.89
CA SER A 34 -6.08 -12.98 -26.83
C SER A 34 -7.48 -13.01 -26.19
N ASP A 35 -7.66 -13.74 -25.09
CA ASP A 35 -8.90 -13.77 -24.29
C ASP A 35 -8.91 -12.74 -23.15
N LEU A 36 -7.82 -12.03 -22.89
CA LEU A 36 -7.82 -10.87 -21.99
C LEU A 36 -8.32 -9.64 -22.76
N GLU A 37 -9.52 -9.75 -23.31
CA GLU A 37 -10.27 -8.60 -23.78
C GLU A 37 -10.50 -7.72 -22.55
N MET A 38 -9.92 -6.52 -22.54
CA MET A 38 -10.19 -5.49 -21.53
C MET A 38 -11.69 -5.16 -21.55
N THR A 39 -12.50 -5.96 -20.85
CA THR A 39 -13.96 -5.82 -20.86
C THR A 39 -14.43 -4.61 -20.08
N HIS A 40 -13.59 -4.05 -19.19
CA HIS A 40 -13.98 -2.93 -18.33
C HIS A 40 -12.82 -1.94 -18.17
N TYR A 41 -12.66 -1.04 -19.15
CA TYR A 41 -11.92 0.21 -18.91
C TYR A 41 -12.93 1.31 -18.59
N ARG A 42 -13.14 1.60 -17.30
CA ARG A 42 -14.00 2.71 -16.86
C ARG A 42 -13.16 3.97 -16.72
N LEU A 43 -13.21 4.82 -17.76
CA LEU A 43 -12.67 6.17 -17.71
C LEU A 43 -13.44 7.00 -16.68
N ASN A 44 -12.92 7.11 -15.46
CA ASN A 44 -13.44 8.03 -14.48
C ASN A 44 -12.79 9.40 -14.65
N LYS A 45 -13.62 10.39 -14.97
CA LYS A 45 -13.21 11.79 -15.08
C LYS A 45 -12.83 12.31 -13.70
N GLN A 46 -11.54 12.32 -13.39
CA GLN A 46 -10.97 12.96 -12.20
C GLN A 46 -11.09 14.50 -12.31
N GLY A 47 -12.32 15.00 -12.20
CA GLY A 47 -12.64 16.43 -12.18
C GLY A 47 -12.46 17.18 -13.52
N VAL A 48 -13.29 18.20 -13.75
CA VAL A 48 -13.00 19.22 -14.76
C VAL A 48 -12.00 20.19 -14.15
N ARG A 49 -10.71 20.03 -14.47
CA ARG A 49 -9.75 21.12 -14.22
C ARG A 49 -10.04 22.23 -15.22
N HIS A 50 -10.54 23.36 -14.71
CA HIS A 50 -10.71 24.56 -15.53
C HIS A 50 -9.32 25.14 -15.77
N LEU A 51 -8.68 24.71 -16.86
CA LEU A 51 -7.45 25.33 -17.34
C LEU A 51 -7.84 26.68 -17.94
N GLN A 52 -7.67 27.77 -17.17
CA GLN A 52 -7.73 29.11 -17.71
C GLN A 52 -6.54 29.30 -18.65
N LEU A 53 -6.76 29.04 -19.93
CA LEU A 53 -5.85 29.45 -21.00
C LEU A 53 -6.22 30.88 -21.40
N GLU A 54 -5.95 31.84 -20.52
CA GLU A 54 -5.96 33.24 -20.94
C GLU A 54 -4.68 33.52 -21.74
N GLU A 55 -4.86 34.03 -22.97
CA GLU A 55 -3.79 34.59 -23.79
C GLU A 55 -3.24 35.86 -23.11
N GLY A 56 -2.37 35.64 -22.14
CA GLY A 56 -1.75 36.69 -21.34
C GLY A 56 -0.83 36.04 -20.33
N MET A 57 0.36 35.64 -20.79
CA MET A 57 1.39 35.00 -19.97
C MET A 57 1.77 35.85 -18.75
N ASN A 58 1.06 35.67 -17.64
CA ASN A 58 1.58 35.99 -16.32
C ASN A 58 2.71 34.98 -16.02
N GLU A 59 3.87 35.47 -15.59
CA GLU A 59 5.05 34.64 -15.29
C GLU A 59 4.77 33.53 -14.25
N GLU A 60 3.69 33.67 -13.50
CA GLU A 60 3.20 32.73 -12.49
C GLU A 60 2.65 31.40 -13.06
N TYR A 61 2.27 31.37 -14.35
CA TYR A 61 1.73 30.17 -15.00
C TYR A 61 2.68 29.54 -16.04
N ARG A 62 3.93 30.03 -16.15
CA ARG A 62 4.94 29.35 -16.95
C ARG A 62 5.38 28.10 -16.21
N LEU A 63 5.43 26.96 -16.90
CA LEU A 63 6.12 25.77 -16.40
C LEU A 63 7.53 26.19 -15.98
N LYS A 64 7.79 26.18 -14.67
CA LYS A 64 9.12 26.42 -14.11
C LYS A 64 10.04 25.41 -14.78
N GLY A 65 11.04 25.91 -15.52
CA GLY A 65 12.08 25.05 -16.08
C GLY A 65 12.68 24.20 -14.96
N ILE A 66 13.12 22.99 -15.29
CA ILE A 66 13.72 22.04 -14.34
C ILE A 66 15.01 22.67 -13.78
N THR A 67 14.87 23.46 -12.73
CA THR A 67 15.96 24.11 -11.99
C THR A 67 16.13 23.52 -10.61
N ASP A 68 15.28 22.57 -10.21
CA ASP A 68 15.49 21.81 -9.00
C ASP A 68 16.59 20.77 -9.26
N LEU A 69 17.81 21.19 -8.93
CA LEU A 69 18.87 20.33 -8.40
C LEU A 69 18.21 19.21 -7.60
N GLY A 70 18.47 17.95 -7.99
CA GLY A 70 17.80 16.76 -7.49
C GLY A 70 17.62 16.77 -5.98
N THR A 71 16.49 17.28 -5.51
CA THR A 71 15.93 16.95 -4.22
C THR A 71 15.29 15.58 -4.41
N GLY A 72 16.12 14.55 -4.54
CA GLY A 72 15.72 13.22 -4.16
C GLY A 72 15.37 13.32 -2.68
N ARG A 73 14.14 13.74 -2.37
CA ARG A 73 13.57 13.47 -1.06
C ARG A 73 13.68 11.96 -0.97
N PHE A 74 14.49 11.47 -0.03
CA PHE A 74 14.36 10.12 0.48
C PHE A 74 12.89 10.06 0.91
N LYS A 75 12.05 9.56 0.01
CA LYS A 75 10.65 9.27 0.31
C LYS A 75 10.78 8.15 1.32
N ASP A 76 10.34 8.40 2.54
CA ASP A 76 10.43 7.41 3.62
C ASP A 76 9.90 6.08 3.11
N GLU A 77 10.66 5.00 3.29
CA GLU A 77 10.26 3.66 2.86
C GLU A 77 8.89 3.29 3.44
N GLU A 78 8.59 3.77 4.65
CA GLU A 78 7.29 3.64 5.31
C GLU A 78 6.16 4.34 4.54
N ILE A 79 6.41 5.53 3.99
CA ILE A 79 5.43 6.28 3.20
C ILE A 79 5.16 5.60 1.87
N GLU A 80 6.20 5.05 1.23
CA GLU A 80 6.06 4.30 -0.02
C GLU A 80 5.28 3.00 0.20
N PHE A 81 5.64 2.24 1.23
CA PHE A 81 4.93 1.02 1.63
C PHE A 81 3.45 1.31 1.92
N LEU A 82 3.17 2.35 2.69
CA LEU A 82 1.80 2.72 3.01
C LEU A 82 1.01 3.17 1.77
N SER A 83 1.65 3.93 0.88
CA SER A 83 1.03 4.36 -0.38
C SER A 83 0.68 3.17 -1.28
N ASP A 84 1.54 2.15 -1.35
CA ASP A 84 1.28 0.91 -2.11
C ASP A 84 0.11 0.12 -1.50
N ILE A 85 0.05 0.00 -0.18
CA ILE A 85 -1.09 -0.64 0.51
C ILE A 85 -2.40 0.09 0.20
N ILE A 86 -2.43 1.41 0.35
CA ILE A 86 -3.63 2.21 0.08
C ILE A 86 -4.05 2.08 -1.39
N ALA A 87 -3.09 2.11 -2.33
CA ALA A 87 -3.38 1.91 -3.75
C ALA A 87 -4.03 0.54 -4.02
N ARG A 88 -3.49 -0.54 -3.44
CA ARG A 88 -4.07 -1.89 -3.58
C ARG A 88 -5.44 -2.01 -2.93
N LEU A 89 -5.64 -1.40 -1.76
CA LEU A 89 -6.96 -1.37 -1.11
C LEU A 89 -7.98 -0.62 -1.96
N ASN A 90 -7.58 0.52 -2.53
CA ASN A 90 -8.40 1.28 -3.44
C ASN A 90 -8.76 0.48 -4.70
N GLU A 91 -7.87 -0.34 -5.25
CA GLU A 91 -8.21 -1.23 -6.38
C GLU A 91 -9.30 -2.25 -6.02
N ILE A 92 -9.35 -2.71 -4.76
CA ILE A 92 -10.32 -3.70 -4.29
C ILE A 92 -11.66 -3.04 -3.92
N PHE A 93 -11.65 -1.83 -3.35
CA PHE A 93 -12.82 -1.20 -2.70
C PHE A 93 -13.26 0.14 -3.33
N ALA A 94 -12.79 0.46 -4.54
CA ALA A 94 -12.70 1.79 -5.18
C ALA A 94 -13.91 2.74 -5.19
N GLU A 95 -15.13 2.29 -4.91
CA GLU A 95 -16.33 3.08 -5.20
C GLU A 95 -17.05 3.67 -3.96
N ASP A 96 -16.75 3.20 -2.74
CA ASP A 96 -17.54 3.58 -1.54
C ASP A 96 -16.76 4.27 -0.40
N PHE A 97 -15.42 4.33 -0.48
CA PHE A 97 -14.58 4.76 0.66
C PHE A 97 -13.50 5.78 0.27
N THR A 98 -13.13 6.67 1.20
CA THR A 98 -11.97 7.54 1.05
C THR A 98 -10.67 6.81 1.45
N ASP A 99 -9.52 7.33 1.03
CA ASP A 99 -8.21 6.80 1.43
C ASP A 99 -8.07 6.72 2.96
N ASP A 100 -8.56 7.74 3.67
CA ASP A 100 -8.54 7.79 5.14
C ASP A 100 -9.47 6.73 5.75
N ASP A 101 -10.65 6.50 5.16
CA ASP A 101 -11.57 5.45 5.63
C ASP A 101 -10.92 4.07 5.52
N LEU A 102 -10.33 3.75 4.37
CA LEU A 102 -9.64 2.47 4.15
C LEU A 102 -8.42 2.32 5.07
N PHE A 103 -7.63 3.38 5.23
CA PHE A 103 -6.46 3.38 6.11
C PHE A 103 -6.84 3.13 7.56
N ASN A 104 -7.80 3.89 8.10
CA ASN A 104 -8.25 3.77 9.48
C ASN A 104 -8.91 2.40 9.74
N TYR A 105 -9.71 1.92 8.78
CA TYR A 105 -10.34 0.61 8.90
C TYR A 105 -9.31 -0.53 8.88
N THR A 106 -8.35 -0.49 7.95
CA THR A 106 -7.28 -1.49 7.86
C THR A 106 -6.46 -1.55 9.14
N ASN A 107 -6.09 -0.40 9.72
CA ASN A 107 -5.37 -0.37 10.99
C ASN A 107 -6.19 -0.97 12.13
N THR A 108 -7.50 -0.72 12.16
CA THR A 108 -8.40 -1.30 13.16
C THR A 108 -8.40 -2.83 13.06
N ILE A 109 -8.48 -3.38 11.85
CA ILE A 109 -8.42 -4.84 11.64
C ILE A 109 -7.05 -5.40 12.02
N VAL A 110 -5.94 -4.73 11.64
CA VAL A 110 -4.58 -5.15 11.99
C VAL A 110 -4.40 -5.20 13.50
N ASP A 111 -4.81 -4.15 14.21
CA ASP A 111 -4.72 -4.10 15.67
C ASP A 111 -5.56 -5.18 16.32
N LYS A 112 -6.74 -5.47 15.77
CA LYS A 112 -7.59 -6.55 16.27
C LYS A 112 -6.99 -7.94 16.02
N VAL A 113 -6.38 -8.18 14.86
CA VAL A 113 -5.65 -9.42 14.57
C VAL A 113 -4.44 -9.59 15.49
N ARG A 114 -3.76 -8.48 15.85
CA ARG A 114 -2.62 -8.51 16.78
C ARG A 114 -2.98 -8.97 18.20
N GLU A 115 -4.25 -8.86 18.60
CA GLU A 115 -4.73 -9.42 19.87
C GLU A 115 -4.74 -10.96 19.87
N ASN A 116 -4.66 -11.60 18.71
CA ASN A 116 -4.61 -13.06 18.59
C ASN A 116 -3.19 -13.60 18.79
N ASP A 117 -2.88 -14.00 20.02
CA ASP A 117 -1.59 -14.58 20.41
C ASP A 117 -1.13 -15.77 19.55
N VAL A 118 -2.06 -16.58 19.03
CA VAL A 118 -1.73 -17.75 18.20
C VAL A 118 -1.19 -17.29 16.86
N VAL A 119 -1.86 -16.34 16.23
CA VAL A 119 -1.45 -15.76 14.94
C VAL A 119 -0.14 -15.01 15.08
N MET A 120 0.03 -14.22 16.15
CA MET A 120 1.28 -13.50 16.37
C MET A 120 2.47 -14.46 16.55
N LYS A 121 2.29 -15.56 17.28
CA LYS A 121 3.31 -16.62 17.36
C LYS A 121 3.56 -17.30 16.02
N GLN A 122 2.53 -17.50 15.20
CA GLN A 122 2.71 -18.06 13.86
C GLN A 122 3.55 -17.12 12.97
N LEU A 123 3.26 -15.82 13.00
CA LEU A 123 4.00 -14.80 12.23
C LEU A 123 5.45 -14.64 12.68
N GLU A 124 5.73 -14.79 13.98
CA GLU A 124 7.11 -14.71 14.51
C GLU A 124 7.97 -15.91 14.09
N ASN A 125 7.36 -17.08 13.91
CA ASN A 125 8.10 -18.34 13.77
C ASN A 125 8.00 -18.99 12.39
N ASN A 126 7.17 -18.48 11.49
CA ASN A 126 6.91 -19.09 10.17
C ASN A 126 7.04 -18.05 9.06
N SER A 127 7.21 -18.54 7.82
CA SER A 127 7.17 -17.67 6.64
C SER A 127 5.77 -17.11 6.40
N PRO A 128 5.64 -15.96 5.69
CA PRO A 128 4.33 -15.38 5.37
C PRO A 128 3.37 -16.35 4.67
N ASP A 129 3.88 -17.15 3.72
CA ASP A 129 3.06 -18.15 3.00
C ASP A 129 2.50 -19.22 3.95
N GLN A 130 3.29 -19.63 4.94
CA GLN A 130 2.85 -20.59 5.95
C GLN A 130 1.83 -19.98 6.91
N ALA A 131 1.99 -18.71 7.27
CA ALA A 131 1.00 -18.00 8.10
C ALA A 131 -0.35 -17.87 7.37
N LEU A 132 -0.32 -17.60 6.06
CA LEU A 132 -1.52 -17.56 5.20
C LEU A 132 -2.23 -18.91 5.08
N MET A 133 -1.49 -20.03 5.18
CA MET A 133 -2.08 -21.38 5.24
C MET A 133 -2.50 -21.80 6.66
N GLY A 134 -2.13 -21.01 7.67
CA GLY A 134 -2.39 -21.26 9.09
C GLY A 134 -3.67 -20.57 9.58
N ASP A 135 -3.61 -20.00 10.78
CA ASP A 135 -4.78 -19.39 11.43
C ASP A 135 -5.00 -17.92 11.04
N LEU A 136 -4.07 -17.30 10.30
CA LEU A 136 -4.17 -15.90 9.92
C LEU A 136 -5.47 -15.57 9.15
N PRO A 137 -5.91 -16.34 8.13
CA PRO A 137 -7.16 -16.04 7.43
C PRO A 137 -8.38 -16.05 8.35
N ASN A 138 -8.48 -17.05 9.23
CA ASN A 138 -9.58 -17.16 10.18
C ASN A 138 -9.57 -16.00 11.19
N ALA A 139 -8.38 -15.60 11.66
CA ALA A 139 -8.27 -14.48 12.59
C ALA A 139 -8.62 -13.14 11.94
N VAL A 140 -8.29 -12.95 10.65
CA VAL A 140 -8.73 -11.77 9.88
C VAL A 140 -10.26 -11.76 9.76
N GLU A 141 -10.88 -12.88 9.40
CA GLU A 141 -12.34 -12.99 9.33
C GLU A 141 -13.01 -12.67 10.69
N HIS A 142 -12.52 -13.27 11.76
CA HIS A 142 -13.01 -12.99 13.12
C HIS A 142 -12.81 -11.53 13.52
N ALA A 143 -11.66 -10.93 13.20
CA ALA A 143 -11.39 -9.53 13.49
C ALA A 143 -12.37 -8.60 12.76
N VAL A 144 -12.72 -8.91 11.51
CA VAL A 144 -13.73 -8.14 10.74
C VAL A 144 -15.11 -8.24 11.40
N ILE A 145 -15.54 -9.44 11.80
CA ILE A 145 -16.84 -9.65 12.46
C ILE A 145 -16.90 -8.93 13.80
N GLU A 146 -15.89 -9.11 14.66
CA GLU A 146 -15.85 -8.47 15.98
C GLU A 146 -15.80 -6.94 15.87
N THR A 147 -15.02 -6.42 14.92
CA THR A 147 -14.96 -4.97 14.67
C THR A 147 -16.34 -4.44 14.25
N MET A 148 -17.04 -5.14 13.35
CA MET A 148 -18.39 -4.77 12.95
C MET A 148 -19.36 -4.70 14.16
N GLU A 149 -19.35 -5.73 15.02
CA GLU A 149 -20.19 -5.76 16.23
C GLU A 149 -19.84 -4.64 17.22
N ILE A 150 -18.54 -4.36 17.41
CA ILE A 150 -18.08 -3.26 18.26
C ILE A 150 -18.57 -1.92 17.72
N HIS A 151 -18.42 -1.67 16.42
CA HIS A 151 -18.87 -0.44 15.78
C HIS A 151 -20.38 -0.25 15.90
N GLU A 152 -21.18 -1.29 15.64
CA GLU A 152 -22.63 -1.24 15.78
C GLU A 152 -23.05 -0.92 17.22
N ASN A 153 -22.47 -1.63 18.20
CA ASN A 153 -22.76 -1.42 19.61
C ASN A 153 -22.33 -0.02 20.09
N PHE A 154 -21.17 0.46 19.64
CA PHE A 154 -20.68 1.79 19.96
C PHE A 154 -21.60 2.88 19.40
N ALA A 155 -21.98 2.77 18.12
CA ALA A 155 -22.93 3.68 17.48
C ALA A 155 -24.27 3.69 18.21
N LYS A 156 -24.80 2.50 18.56
CA LYS A 156 -26.04 2.38 19.32
C LYS A 156 -25.96 3.10 20.66
N GLN A 157 -24.90 2.89 21.44
CA GLN A 157 -24.75 3.54 22.73
C GLN A 157 -24.64 5.06 22.64
N LEU A 158 -24.00 5.59 21.60
CA LEU A 158 -23.92 7.04 21.37
C LEU A 158 -25.26 7.63 20.91
N LEU A 159 -26.06 6.88 20.17
CA LEU A 159 -27.36 7.35 19.67
C LEU A 159 -28.48 7.25 20.72
N GLU A 160 -28.40 6.30 21.65
CA GLU A 160 -29.40 6.08 22.70
C GLU A 160 -29.21 6.99 23.93
N ASP A 161 -28.00 7.48 24.18
CA ASP A 161 -27.63 8.22 25.40
C ASP A 161 -27.03 9.60 25.05
N GLU A 162 -27.82 10.65 25.27
CA GLU A 162 -27.45 12.04 24.95
C GLU A 162 -26.25 12.54 25.79
N ASP A 163 -26.13 12.09 27.04
CA ASP A 163 -25.00 12.46 27.91
C ASP A 163 -23.70 11.85 27.38
N LYS A 164 -23.71 10.57 26.99
CA LYS A 164 -22.54 9.91 26.35
C LYS A 164 -22.16 10.58 25.04
N SER A 165 -23.14 10.91 24.21
CA SER A 165 -22.94 11.60 22.94
C SER A 165 -22.26 12.97 23.14
N SER A 166 -22.78 13.76 24.08
CA SER A 166 -22.22 15.07 24.43
C SER A 166 -20.80 14.97 24.96
N LEU A 167 -20.52 14.03 25.86
CA LEU A 167 -19.16 13.80 26.37
C LEU A 167 -18.19 13.38 25.26
N PHE A 168 -18.60 12.46 24.39
CA PHE A 168 -17.79 12.03 23.26
C PHE A 168 -17.50 13.18 22.29
N GLY A 169 -18.51 13.99 21.93
CA GLY A 169 -18.34 15.17 21.10
C GLY A 169 -17.36 16.20 21.69
N ASN A 170 -17.38 16.40 23.01
CA ASN A 170 -16.41 17.28 23.69
C ASN A 170 -14.97 16.74 23.62
N ILE A 171 -14.78 15.42 23.67
CA ILE A 171 -13.46 14.80 23.49
C ILE A 171 -12.96 15.03 22.06
N LEU A 172 -13.81 14.78 21.06
CA LEU A 172 -13.48 15.00 19.65
C LEU A 172 -13.11 16.47 19.38
N LEU A 173 -13.89 17.42 19.90
CA LEU A 173 -13.57 18.84 19.78
C LEU A 173 -12.17 19.17 20.32
N ARG A 174 -11.81 18.65 21.49
CA ARG A 174 -10.46 18.86 22.07
C ARG A 174 -9.36 18.25 21.19
N MET A 175 -9.59 17.09 20.60
CA MET A 175 -8.63 16.44 19.71
C MET A 175 -8.42 17.26 18.43
N LEU A 176 -9.51 17.73 17.81
CA LEU A 176 -9.46 18.55 16.59
C LEU A 176 -8.74 19.89 16.84
N LEU A 177 -9.04 20.56 17.95
CA LEU A 177 -8.36 21.82 18.31
C LEU A 177 -6.86 21.63 18.48
N LYS A 178 -6.43 20.53 19.11
CA LYS A 178 -5.00 20.21 19.28
C LYS A 178 -4.29 20.01 17.95
N GLN A 179 -4.95 19.42 16.95
CA GLN A 179 -4.37 19.23 15.61
C GLN A 179 -4.24 20.53 14.82
N ILE A 180 -5.11 21.51 15.06
CA ILE A 180 -5.05 22.83 14.40
C ILE A 180 -3.97 23.72 15.04
N GLU A 181 -3.71 23.57 16.33
CA GLU A 181 -2.69 24.33 17.06
C GLU A 181 -1.25 23.83 16.84
N ALA A 182 -1.07 22.65 16.25
CA ALA A 182 0.22 22.00 16.00
C ALA A 182 0.72 22.23 14.57
#